data_AF-A0A3B8XLH2-F1
#
_entry.id   AF-A0A3B8XLH2-F1
#
_cell.length_a   1.000
_cell.length_b   1.000
_cell.length_c   1.000
_cell.angle_alpha   90.00
_cell.angle_beta   90.00
_cell.angle_gamma   90.00
#
_symmetry.space_group_name_H-M   'P 1'
#
loop_
_entity.id
_entity.type
_entity.pdbx_description
1 polymer ?
#
loop_
_entity_poly.entity_id
_entity_poly.type
_entity_poly.pdbx_seq_one_letter_code
_entity_poly.pdbx_strand_id
1 'polypeptide(L)'
;GNWPNLAVIAVLGVLTFVPFKYIHPFRVATFRPLTLAVTALWALSTFWLVLRSGPETPPAEASPAAFWAFIGASAYFLAICAWRTLAGRREAEKP
;
A
#
# COMPACT_ATOMS: atom_id res chain seq x y z
N GLY A 1 18.42 11.91 14.68
CA GLY A 1 17.55 13.11 14.63
C GLY A 1 16.14 12.67 14.32
N ASN A 2 15.17 13.02 15.15
CA ASN A 2 13.79 12.47 15.06
C ASN A 2 12.85 13.28 14.14
N TRP A 3 13.39 14.26 13.42
CA TRP A 3 12.67 15.04 12.41
C TRP A 3 11.96 14.21 11.32
N PRO A 4 12.52 13.08 10.83
CA PRO A 4 11.83 12.24 9.85
C PRO A 4 10.53 11.66 10.41
N ASN A 5 10.54 11.18 11.66
CA ASN A 5 9.35 10.63 12.30
C ASN A 5 8.26 11.70 12.43
N LEU A 6 8.63 12.92 12.85
CA LEU A 6 7.69 14.03 12.96
C LEU A 6 7.08 14.40 11.60
N ALA A 7 7.90 14.45 10.54
CA ALA A 7 7.43 14.72 9.19
C ALA A 7 6.47 13.63 8.70
N VAL A 8 6.79 12.35 8.90
CA VAL A 8 5.93 11.22 8.52
C VAL A 8 4.60 11.27 9.25
N ILE A 9 4.61 11.51 10.56
CA ILE A 9 3.37 11.61 11.36
C ILE A 9 2.51 12.78 10.87
N ALA A 10 3.11 13.94 10.61
CA ALA A 10 2.38 15.10 10.11
C ALA A 10 1.72 14.81 8.75
N VAL A 11 2.46 14.20 7.81
CA VAL A 11 1.94 13.81 6.49
C VAL A 11 0.79 12.80 6.63
N LEU A 12 0.96 11.75 7.43
CA LEU A 12 -0.08 10.75 7.66
C LEU A 12 -1.32 11.36 8.33
N GLY A 13 -1.14 12.30 9.26
CA GLY A 13 -2.22 13.01 9.93
C GLY A 13 -3.02 13.92 8.99
N VAL A 14 -2.36 14.56 8.01
CA VAL A 14 -3.09 15.30 6.95
C VAL A 14 -3.87 14.33 6.07
N LEU A 15 -3.29 13.16 5.76
CA LEU A 15 -3.89 12.17 4.88
C LEU A 15 -5.22 11.61 5.40
N THR A 16 -5.48 11.63 6.72
CA THR A 16 -6.76 11.17 7.30
C THR A 16 -7.94 12.07 6.93
N PHE A 17 -7.69 13.35 6.65
CA PHE A 17 -8.73 14.30 6.22
C PHE A 17 -8.93 14.33 4.70
N VAL A 18 -8.05 13.67 3.94
CA VAL A 18 -8.18 13.57 2.49
C VAL A 18 -9.19 12.46 2.16
N PRO A 19 -10.28 12.76 1.43
CA PRO A 19 -11.25 11.74 1.03
C PRO A 19 -10.63 10.83 -0.05
N PHE A 20 -9.95 9.77 0.39
CA PHE A 20 -9.41 8.74 -0.47
C PHE A 20 -10.52 7.79 -0.93
N LYS A 21 -10.58 7.52 -2.24
CA LYS A 21 -11.46 6.47 -2.78
C LYS A 21 -10.79 5.12 -2.59
N TYR A 22 -11.15 4.41 -1.52
CA TYR A 22 -10.66 3.06 -1.24
C TYR A 22 -11.16 2.04 -2.27
N ILE A 23 -10.27 1.13 -2.68
CA ILE A 23 -10.65 -0.04 -3.47
C ILE A 23 -11.13 -1.12 -2.51
N HIS A 24 -12.40 -1.52 -2.62
CA HIS A 24 -12.84 -2.78 -2.06
C HIS A 24 -12.52 -3.90 -3.06
N PRO A 25 -11.49 -4.74 -2.80
CA PRO A 25 -10.99 -5.72 -3.78
C PRO A 25 -12.06 -6.69 -4.29
N PHE A 26 -13.10 -6.94 -3.49
CA PHE A 26 -14.22 -7.81 -3.85
C PHE A 26 -15.36 -7.11 -4.60
N ARG A 27 -15.52 -5.78 -4.48
CA ARG A 27 -16.69 -5.06 -5.05
C ARG A 27 -16.49 -4.51 -6.45
N VAL A 28 -15.29 -4.04 -6.81
CA VAL A 28 -15.06 -3.45 -8.14
C VAL A 28 -14.78 -4.55 -9.15
N ALA A 29 -15.52 -4.63 -10.27
CA ALA A 29 -15.34 -5.63 -11.33
C ALA A 29 -14.11 -5.35 -12.22
N THR A 30 -13.71 -4.09 -12.34
CA THR A 30 -12.54 -3.67 -13.13
C THR A 30 -11.24 -4.04 -12.40
N PHE A 31 -10.33 -4.76 -13.07
CA PHE A 31 -9.03 -5.22 -12.52
C PHE A 31 -9.11 -6.15 -11.28
N ARG A 32 -10.22 -6.85 -11.06
CA ARG A 32 -10.36 -7.88 -9.99
C ARG A 32 -9.20 -8.87 -9.93
N PRO A 33 -8.86 -9.61 -11.00
CA PRO A 33 -7.86 -10.67 -10.90
C PRO A 33 -6.49 -10.13 -10.52
N LEU A 34 -6.11 -8.97 -11.07
CA LEU A 34 -4.83 -8.32 -10.73
C LEU A 34 -4.81 -7.85 -9.27
N THR A 35 -5.86 -7.18 -8.81
CA THR A 35 -5.93 -6.69 -7.43
C THR A 35 -5.90 -7.85 -6.44
N LEU A 36 -6.63 -8.93 -6.71
CA LEU A 36 -6.61 -10.14 -5.88
C LEU A 36 -5.24 -10.84 -5.90
N ALA A 37 -4.59 -10.93 -7.06
CA ALA A 37 -3.25 -11.50 -7.16
C ALA A 37 -2.23 -10.68 -6.35
N VAL A 38 -2.29 -9.34 -6.43
CA VAL A 38 -1.41 -8.46 -5.64
C VAL A 38 -1.73 -8.56 -4.15
N THR A 39 -3.01 -8.64 -3.75
CA THR A 39 -3.40 -8.88 -2.35
C THR A 39 -2.86 -10.22 -1.84
N ALA A 40 -2.96 -11.29 -2.63
CA ALA A 40 -2.43 -12.59 -2.27
C ALA A 40 -0.90 -12.57 -2.15
N LEU A 41 -0.20 -11.94 -3.10
CA LEU A 41 1.25 -11.74 -3.06
C LEU A 41 1.67 -10.94 -1.82
N TRP A 42 0.94 -9.87 -1.50
CA TRP A 42 1.16 -9.07 -0.31
C TRP A 42 0.94 -9.88 0.98
N ALA A 43 -0.15 -10.65 1.06
CA ALA A 43 -0.44 -11.47 2.23
C ALA A 43 0.61 -12.58 2.43
N LEU A 44 1.00 -13.27 1.37
CA LEU A 44 2.02 -14.32 1.40
C LEU A 44 3.39 -13.76 1.78
N SER A 45 3.80 -12.63 1.18
CA SER A 45 5.07 -11.97 1.52
C SER A 45 5.09 -11.49 2.97
N THR A 46 4.00 -10.87 3.45
CA THR A 46 3.88 -10.44 4.85
C THR A 46 3.95 -11.64 5.79
N PHE A 47 3.18 -12.70 5.51
CA PHE A 47 3.18 -13.92 6.32
C PHE A 47 4.57 -14.56 6.36
N TRP A 48 5.26 -14.64 5.22
CA TRP A 48 6.62 -15.17 5.13
C TRP A 48 7.62 -14.33 5.94
N LEU A 49 7.53 -13.00 5.83
CA LEU A 49 8.38 -12.08 6.60
C LEU A 49 8.12 -12.23 8.10
N VAL A 50 6.87 -12.32 8.54
CA VAL A 50 6.54 -12.50 9.97
C VAL A 50 7.13 -13.79 10.53
N LEU A 51 7.14 -14.88 9.77
CA LEU A 51 7.72 -16.15 10.21
C LEU A 51 9.26 -16.17 10.22
N ARG A 52 9.90 -15.36 9.38
CA ARG A 52 11.36 -15.36 9.18
C ARG A 52 12.08 -14.21 9.90
N SER A 53 11.37 -13.12 10.18
CA SER A 53 11.91 -11.96 10.87
C SER A 53 11.85 -12.20 12.38
N GLY A 54 12.87 -11.72 13.09
CA GLY A 54 12.95 -11.78 14.54
C GLY A 54 13.58 -10.51 15.10
N PRO A 55 13.76 -10.43 16.44
CA PRO A 55 14.38 -9.27 17.09
C PRO A 55 15.79 -8.97 16.56
N GLU A 56 16.54 -10.03 16.22
CA GLU A 56 17.93 -9.96 15.74
C GLU A 56 18.05 -9.95 14.21
N THR A 57 16.97 -10.27 13.48
CA THR A 57 16.98 -10.42 12.02
C THR A 57 15.98 -9.47 11.38
N PRO A 58 16.45 -8.31 10.86
CA PRO A 58 15.59 -7.36 10.16
C PRO A 58 14.87 -8.03 8.98
N PRO A 59 13.61 -7.63 8.68
CA PRO A 59 12.82 -8.26 7.61
C PRO A 59 13.49 -8.21 6.23
N ALA A 60 14.25 -7.15 5.95
CA ALA A 60 14.99 -6.98 4.72
C ALA A 60 16.11 -8.01 4.55
N GLU A 61 16.73 -8.45 5.65
CA GLU A 61 17.80 -9.45 5.67
C GLU A 61 17.24 -10.87 5.73
N ALA A 62 16.13 -11.06 6.45
CA ALA A 62 15.48 -12.37 6.60
C ALA A 62 15.01 -12.96 5.26
N SER A 63 14.48 -12.11 4.37
CA SER A 63 14.15 -12.52 3.00
C SER A 63 14.02 -11.31 2.06
N PRO A 64 15.10 -10.93 1.36
CA PRO A 64 15.11 -9.75 0.49
C PRO A 64 14.01 -9.78 -0.57
N ALA A 65 13.76 -10.94 -1.18
CA ALA A 65 12.74 -11.11 -2.21
C ALA A 65 11.31 -10.86 -1.67
N ALA A 66 10.98 -11.42 -0.49
CA ALA A 66 9.67 -11.21 0.12
C ALA A 66 9.51 -9.75 0.60
N PHE A 67 10.57 -9.15 1.12
CA PHE A 67 10.59 -7.74 1.50
C PHE A 67 10.28 -6.83 0.32
N TRP A 68 10.97 -7.00 -0.82
CA TRP A 68 10.70 -6.19 -2.00
C TRP A 68 9.34 -6.48 -2.64
N ALA A 69 8.87 -7.73 -2.59
CA ALA A 69 7.50 -8.06 -3.02
C ALA A 69 6.44 -7.35 -2.15
N PHE A 70 6.65 -7.31 -0.83
CA PHE A 70 5.78 -6.60 0.11
C PHE A 70 5.78 -5.09 -0.14
N ILE A 71 6.97 -4.48 -0.30
CA ILE A 71 7.10 -3.05 -0.61
C ILE A 71 6.43 -2.72 -1.95
N GLY A 72 6.69 -3.52 -3.00
CA GLY A 72 6.11 -3.33 -4.31
C GLY A 72 4.59 -3.43 -4.32
N ALA A 73 4.04 -4.43 -3.63
CA ALA A 73 2.59 -4.59 -3.50
C ALA A 73 1.95 -3.44 -2.69
N SER A 74 2.61 -2.97 -1.62
CA SER A 74 2.15 -1.81 -0.83
C SER A 74 2.15 -0.53 -1.68
N ALA A 75 3.21 -0.32 -2.47
CA ALA A 75 3.31 0.81 -3.40
C ALA A 75 2.24 0.75 -4.49
N TYR A 76 1.92 -0.44 -5.02
CA TYR A 76 0.81 -0.64 -5.96
C TYR A 76 -0.52 -0.17 -5.37
N PHE A 77 -0.85 -0.59 -4.14
CA PHE A 77 -2.09 -0.17 -3.47
C PHE A 77 -2.16 1.34 -3.23
N LEU A 78 -1.05 1.96 -2.83
CA LEU A 78 -0.99 3.42 -2.69
C LEU A 78 -1.19 4.13 -4.03
N ALA A 79 -0.49 3.69 -5.08
CA ALA A 79 -0.57 4.28 -6.41
C ALA A 79 -1.98 4.17 -7.00
N ILE A 80 -2.62 3.02 -6.89
CA ILE A 80 -3.97 2.81 -7.44
C ILE A 80 -5.02 3.61 -6.65
N CYS A 81 -4.90 3.73 -5.32
CA CYS A 81 -5.77 4.56 -4.51
C CYS A 81 -5.59 6.06 -4.84
N ALA A 82 -4.34 6.51 -5.01
CA ALA A 82 -4.03 7.89 -5.41
C ALA A 82 -4.58 8.19 -6.81
N TRP A 83 -4.34 7.32 -7.79
CA TRP A 83 -4.88 7.49 -9.13
C TRP A 83 -6.40 7.54 -9.12
N ARG A 84 -7.09 6.58 -8.49
CA ARG A 84 -8.56 6.60 -8.44
C ARG A 84 -9.12 7.85 -7.76
N THR A 85 -8.43 8.36 -6.76
CA THR A 85 -8.79 9.61 -6.09
C THR A 85 -8.62 10.82 -7.02
N LEU A 86 -7.51 10.90 -7.77
CA LEU A 86 -7.24 11.98 -8.72
C LEU A 86 -8.13 11.92 -9.98
N ALA A 87 -8.31 10.74 -10.56
CA ALA A 87 -9.19 10.53 -11.71
C ALA A 87 -10.65 10.85 -11.36
N GLY A 88 -11.08 10.45 -10.16
CA GLY A 88 -12.42 10.77 -9.67
C GLY A 88 -12.65 12.26 -9.38
N ARG A 89 -11.59 13.06 -9.18
CA ARG A 89 -11.69 14.54 -9.11
C ARG A 89 -11.78 15.15 -10.51
N ARG A 90 -10.99 14.66 -11.47
CA ARG A 90 -10.99 15.12 -12.88
C ARG A 90 -12.34 14.94 -13.57
N GLU A 91 -13.08 13.87 -13.27
CA GLU A 91 -14.42 13.65 -13.84
C GLU A 91 -15.47 14.62 -13.28
N ALA A 92 -15.33 15.04 -12.01
CA ALA A 92 -16.23 15.99 -11.38
C ALA A 92 -16.01 17.44 -11.85
N GLU A 93 -14.87 17.72 -12.49
CA GLU A 93 -14.47 19.05 -12.96
C GLU A 93 -14.83 19.31 -14.44
N LYS A 94 -15.37 18.31 -15.16
CA LYS A 94 -15.88 18.54 -16.52
C LYS A 94 -17.19 19.35 -16.46
N PRO A 95 -17.28 20.49 -17.17
CA PRO A 95 -18.46 21.36 -17.20
C PRO A 95 -19.64 20.75 -17.97
#